data_AF-A0AAE5F087-F1
#
_entry.id   AF-A0AAE5F087-F1
#
_cell.length_a   1.000
_cell.length_b   1.000
_cell.length_c   1.000
_cell.angle_alpha   90.00
_cell.angle_beta   90.00
_cell.angle_gamma   90.00
#
_symmetry.space_group_name_H-M   'P 1'
#
loop_
_entity.id
_entity.type
_entity.pdbx_description
1 polymer ?
#
loop_
_entity_poly.entity_id
_entity_poly.type
_entity_poly.pdbx_seq_one_letter_code
_entity_poly.pdbx_strand_id
1 'polypeptide(L)'
;MISRIKIAIRKLLLRESTKNIYKKMSKIKAKLMRFLSDEQFTKLNIKHNTVIKLNLKNPKMFVEKINWLKLNYRNDLQTEYTDKYLMRQHLIDNEYSNLLPPLLGAYDNFNDINFEKLPDKVFLKTNHTSGVNQAVEKNKTNLKKTKEKFDAAMKDNYFKYSREWNYKNIRPKILVEEYLDMTEFIDYKFFVFEGKVEFFAIIKNINDEQGNQSLESKINLYDTDLNKMNIDIKRQEFNDDDFKFSKFIPEMIKVSENLASRFPFCRVDFFVSKDKLYFGEMTFHPNGGQLVLYPLENELKYGEKIHLNKIPQSDLKKQLNH
;
A
#
# COMPACT_ATOMS: atom_id res chain seq x y z
N MET A 1 0.53 11.13 22.52
CA MET A 1 -0.58 10.73 23.41
C MET A 1 -1.76 10.10 22.64
N ILE A 2 -2.30 10.74 21.59
CA ILE A 2 -3.43 10.23 20.79
C ILE A 2 -3.14 8.90 20.06
N SER A 3 -1.93 8.72 19.50
CA SER A 3 -1.56 7.46 18.82
C SER A 3 -1.50 6.27 19.79
N ARG A 4 -0.89 6.46 20.97
CA ARG A 4 -0.84 5.44 22.04
C ARG A 4 -2.24 5.09 22.56
N ILE A 5 -3.12 6.08 22.71
CA ILE A 5 -4.53 5.85 23.08
C ILE A 5 -5.28 5.12 21.97
N LYS A 6 -5.12 5.52 20.69
CA LYS A 6 -5.73 4.80 19.55
C LYS A 6 -5.22 3.35 19.45
N ILE A 7 -3.92 3.12 19.66
CA ILE A 7 -3.32 1.78 19.66
C ILE A 7 -3.85 0.97 20.86
N ALA A 8 -3.90 1.56 22.05
CA ALA A 8 -4.45 0.90 23.24
C ALA A 8 -5.93 0.55 23.07
N ILE A 9 -6.74 1.49 22.55
CA ILE A 9 -8.16 1.26 22.21
C ILE A 9 -8.28 0.18 21.13
N ARG A 10 -7.45 0.21 20.08
CA ARG A 10 -7.46 -0.81 19.02
C ARG A 10 -7.05 -2.18 19.56
N LYS A 11 -6.02 -2.27 20.41
CA LYS A 11 -5.62 -3.49 21.12
C LYS A 11 -6.74 -4.00 22.04
N LEU A 12 -7.46 -3.10 22.73
CA LEU A 12 -8.62 -3.42 23.57
C LEU A 12 -9.83 -3.89 22.76
N LEU A 13 -10.09 -3.29 21.60
CA LEU A 13 -11.23 -3.56 20.72
C LEU A 13 -11.02 -4.77 19.78
N LEU A 14 -9.77 -5.23 19.62
CA LEU A 14 -9.41 -6.43 18.87
C LEU A 14 -9.28 -7.69 19.75
N ARG A 15 -9.54 -7.59 21.06
CA ARG A 15 -9.71 -8.75 21.95
C ARG A 15 -10.93 -9.56 21.50
N GLU A 16 -10.92 -10.88 21.68
CA GLU A 16 -12.02 -11.76 21.24
C GLU A 16 -13.40 -11.28 21.71
N SER A 17 -13.51 -10.74 22.94
CA SER A 17 -14.75 -10.24 23.53
C SER A 17 -15.31 -8.97 22.88
N THR A 18 -14.48 -8.13 22.27
CA THR A 18 -14.86 -6.81 21.72
C THR A 18 -14.74 -6.73 20.19
N LYS A 19 -14.10 -7.72 19.57
CA LYS A 19 -13.89 -7.84 18.11
C LYS A 19 -15.19 -7.73 17.32
N ASN A 20 -16.29 -8.28 17.85
CA ASN A 20 -17.61 -8.20 17.23
C ASN A 20 -18.21 -6.77 17.29
N ILE A 21 -17.98 -6.04 18.39
CA ILE A 21 -18.41 -4.64 18.54
C ILE A 21 -17.63 -3.74 17.59
N TYR A 22 -16.31 -3.90 17.53
CA TYR A 22 -15.45 -3.19 16.59
C TYR A 22 -15.86 -3.44 15.14
N LYS A 23 -16.12 -4.71 14.77
CA LYS A 23 -16.60 -5.08 13.43
C LYS A 23 -17.97 -4.46 13.14
N LYS A 24 -18.88 -4.38 14.11
CA LYS A 24 -20.20 -3.73 13.98
C LYS A 24 -20.09 -2.22 13.82
N MET A 25 -19.28 -1.54 14.63
CA MET A 25 -19.02 -0.10 14.52
C MET A 25 -18.35 0.27 13.19
N SER A 26 -17.38 -0.54 12.75
CA SER A 26 -16.73 -0.38 11.45
C SER A 26 -17.74 -0.52 10.30
N LYS A 27 -18.64 -1.51 10.36
CA LYS A 27 -19.75 -1.68 9.39
C LYS A 27 -20.71 -0.49 9.38
N ILE A 28 -21.08 0.05 10.55
CA ILE A 28 -21.95 1.23 10.65
C ILE A 28 -21.27 2.45 10.05
N LYS A 29 -20.01 2.71 10.40
CA LYS A 29 -19.20 3.78 9.83
C LYS A 29 -19.11 3.64 8.30
N ALA A 30 -18.82 2.44 7.80
CA ALA A 30 -18.79 2.16 6.36
C ALA A 30 -20.14 2.42 5.67
N LYS A 31 -21.26 2.04 6.31
CA LYS A 31 -22.62 2.29 5.79
C LYS A 31 -22.96 3.78 5.75
N LEU A 32 -22.64 4.53 6.81
CA LEU A 32 -22.86 5.98 6.88
C LEU A 32 -22.00 6.73 5.86
N MET A 33 -20.72 6.36 5.76
CA MET A 33 -19.79 6.98 4.83
C MET A 33 -20.07 6.64 3.35
N ARG A 34 -20.92 5.64 3.06
CA ARG A 34 -21.25 5.23 1.70
C ARG A 34 -22.00 6.31 0.90
N PHE A 35 -22.80 7.13 1.57
CA PHE A 35 -23.63 8.17 0.93
C PHE A 35 -22.91 9.50 0.73
N LEU A 36 -21.70 9.63 1.28
CA LEU A 36 -20.87 10.81 1.08
C LEU A 36 -20.29 10.80 -0.33
N SER A 37 -20.17 11.99 -0.93
CA SER A 37 -19.32 12.15 -2.12
C SER A 37 -17.89 11.75 -1.79
N ASP A 38 -17.12 11.36 -2.81
CA ASP A 38 -15.72 10.94 -2.61
C ASP A 38 -14.89 12.02 -1.89
N GLU A 39 -15.17 13.30 -2.17
CA GLU A 39 -14.53 14.44 -1.52
C GLU A 39 -14.95 14.57 -0.04
N GLN A 40 -16.25 14.50 0.26
CA GLN A 40 -16.75 14.55 1.64
C GLN A 40 -16.20 13.40 2.48
N PHE A 41 -16.24 12.18 1.93
CA PHE A 41 -15.64 10.99 2.52
C PHE A 41 -14.17 11.23 2.84
N THR A 42 -13.40 11.70 1.87
CA THR A 42 -11.96 11.88 1.99
C THR A 42 -11.63 12.93 3.06
N LYS A 43 -12.26 14.11 3.02
CA LYS A 43 -12.02 15.16 4.02
C LYS A 43 -12.33 14.69 5.44
N LEU A 44 -13.46 14.01 5.65
CA LEU A 44 -13.84 13.52 6.97
C LEU A 44 -12.91 12.40 7.46
N ASN A 45 -12.55 11.47 6.58
CA ASN A 45 -11.68 10.35 6.94
C ASN A 45 -10.26 10.83 7.28
N ILE A 46 -9.69 11.74 6.49
CA ILE A 46 -8.37 12.32 6.77
C ILE A 46 -8.41 13.10 8.09
N LYS A 47 -9.35 14.03 8.27
CA LYS A 47 -9.48 14.80 9.52
C LYS A 47 -9.60 13.91 10.76
N HIS A 48 -10.39 12.84 10.70
CA HIS A 48 -10.55 11.91 11.82
C HIS A 48 -9.26 11.13 12.14
N ASN A 49 -8.48 10.78 11.12
CA ASN A 49 -7.31 9.91 11.29
C ASN A 49 -6.04 10.69 11.62
N THR A 50 -5.85 11.86 11.01
CA THR A 50 -4.61 12.65 11.06
C THR A 50 -4.76 14.02 11.72
N VAL A 51 -5.97 14.44 12.10
CA VAL A 51 -6.35 15.79 12.57
C VAL A 51 -6.19 16.92 11.53
N ILE A 52 -5.63 16.64 10.35
CA ILE A 52 -5.46 17.62 9.26
C ILE A 52 -6.79 17.89 8.55
N LYS A 53 -7.14 19.17 8.40
CA LYS A 53 -8.28 19.62 7.59
C LYS A 53 -7.77 20.00 6.20
N LEU A 54 -8.04 19.15 5.21
CA LEU A 54 -7.55 19.34 3.84
C LEU A 54 -8.10 20.61 3.17
N ASN A 55 -7.21 21.42 2.60
CA ASN A 55 -7.54 22.45 1.62
C ASN A 55 -7.35 21.93 0.18
N LEU A 56 -8.39 21.30 -0.37
CA LEU A 56 -8.35 20.79 -1.74
C LEU A 56 -8.56 21.85 -2.83
N LYS A 57 -8.95 23.08 -2.46
CA LYS A 57 -9.09 24.19 -3.42
C LYS A 57 -7.73 24.78 -3.78
N ASN A 58 -6.81 24.83 -2.81
CA ASN A 58 -5.45 25.29 -3.00
C ASN A 58 -4.49 24.39 -2.20
N PRO A 59 -4.25 23.15 -2.66
CA PRO A 59 -3.44 22.16 -1.94
C PRO A 59 -1.97 22.56 -1.95
N LYS A 60 -1.37 22.67 -0.75
CA LYS A 60 0.05 23.00 -0.59
C LYS A 60 0.82 21.86 0.05
N MET A 61 0.24 21.24 1.08
CA MET A 61 0.87 20.14 1.80
C MET A 61 0.89 18.85 0.97
N PHE A 62 1.90 18.01 1.20
CA PHE A 62 2.01 16.68 0.60
C PHE A 62 0.70 15.87 0.74
N VAL A 63 0.16 15.75 1.97
CA VAL A 63 -1.11 15.04 2.22
C VAL A 63 -2.27 15.64 1.45
N GLU A 64 -2.30 16.96 1.24
CA GLU A 64 -3.33 17.62 0.44
C GLU A 64 -3.21 17.28 -1.03
N LYS A 65 -2.00 17.32 -1.58
CA LYS A 65 -1.74 17.00 -2.98
C LYS A 65 -2.01 15.52 -3.28
N ILE A 66 -1.62 14.59 -2.40
CA ILE A 66 -1.96 13.16 -2.55
C ILE A 66 -3.47 12.94 -2.55
N ASN A 67 -4.21 13.60 -1.65
CA ASN A 67 -5.67 13.48 -1.64
C ASN A 67 -6.35 14.22 -2.80
N TRP A 68 -5.75 15.28 -3.31
CA TRP A 68 -6.19 15.94 -4.54
C TRP A 68 -6.03 15.00 -5.74
N LEU A 69 -4.86 14.36 -5.89
CA LEU A 69 -4.59 13.36 -6.93
C LEU A 69 -5.60 12.22 -6.85
N LYS A 70 -5.82 11.65 -5.66
CA LYS A 70 -6.82 10.60 -5.44
C LYS A 70 -8.20 10.95 -6.00
N LEU A 71 -8.64 12.20 -5.80
CA LEU A 71 -9.97 12.65 -6.16
C LEU A 71 -10.09 13.12 -7.61
N ASN A 72 -8.99 13.58 -8.23
CA ASN A 72 -9.04 14.27 -9.53
C ASN A 72 -8.20 13.63 -10.63
N TYR A 73 -7.14 12.89 -10.32
CA TYR A 73 -6.29 12.23 -11.31
C TYR A 73 -6.91 10.89 -11.74
N ARG A 74 -7.08 10.71 -13.05
CA ARG A 74 -7.83 9.65 -13.73
C ARG A 74 -7.01 9.08 -14.89
N ASN A 75 -5.81 8.64 -14.58
CA ASN A 75 -4.92 8.00 -15.52
C ASN A 75 -5.05 6.47 -15.38
N ASP A 76 -5.52 5.80 -16.44
CA ASP A 76 -5.77 4.35 -16.44
C ASP A 76 -4.50 3.53 -16.15
N LEU A 77 -3.31 4.07 -16.45
CA LEU A 77 -2.04 3.44 -16.12
C LEU A 77 -1.83 3.30 -14.61
N GLN A 78 -2.42 4.18 -13.78
CA GLN A 78 -2.41 3.97 -12.32
C GLN A 78 -3.17 2.70 -11.93
N THR A 79 -4.24 2.35 -12.66
CA THR A 79 -5.00 1.13 -12.40
C THR A 79 -4.20 -0.10 -12.79
N GLU A 80 -3.56 -0.11 -13.96
CA GLU A 80 -2.72 -1.22 -14.41
C GLU A 80 -1.52 -1.46 -13.47
N TYR A 81 -0.88 -0.38 -13.01
CA TYR A 81 0.25 -0.45 -12.07
C TYR A 81 -0.18 -0.79 -10.62
N THR A 82 -1.45 -0.60 -10.27
CA THR A 82 -2.02 -1.04 -8.98
C THR A 82 -2.42 -2.51 -9.02
N ASP A 83 -2.84 -3.00 -10.18
CA ASP A 83 -3.19 -4.40 -10.40
C ASP A 83 -1.93 -5.28 -10.26
N LYS A 84 -1.86 -6.04 -9.16
CA LYS A 84 -0.69 -6.89 -8.86
C LYS A 84 -0.44 -7.98 -9.92
N TYR A 85 -1.41 -8.25 -10.80
CA TYR A 85 -1.25 -9.16 -11.93
C TYR A 85 -0.72 -8.43 -13.17
N LEU A 86 -1.37 -7.35 -13.61
CA LEU A 86 -0.94 -6.59 -14.79
C LEU A 86 0.42 -5.89 -14.59
N MET A 87 0.73 -5.47 -13.37
CA MET A 87 2.05 -4.93 -13.00
C MET A 87 3.20 -5.88 -13.36
N ARG A 88 2.94 -7.19 -13.41
CA ARG A 88 3.97 -8.17 -13.82
C ARG A 88 4.36 -7.99 -15.29
N GLN A 89 3.40 -7.72 -16.16
CA GLN A 89 3.67 -7.44 -17.57
C GLN A 89 4.46 -6.14 -17.71
N HIS A 90 4.11 -5.10 -16.95
CA HIS A 90 4.89 -3.86 -16.95
C HIS A 90 6.33 -4.06 -16.49
N LEU A 91 6.60 -4.93 -15.51
CA LEU A 91 7.98 -5.26 -15.14
C LEU A 91 8.71 -5.97 -16.27
N ILE A 92 8.07 -6.90 -16.97
CA ILE A 92 8.66 -7.59 -18.13
C ILE A 92 8.99 -6.59 -19.24
N ASP A 93 8.04 -5.72 -19.59
CA ASP A 93 8.19 -4.73 -20.67
C ASP A 93 9.27 -3.68 -20.37
N ASN A 94 9.58 -3.45 -19.09
CA ASN A 94 10.66 -2.54 -18.65
C ASN A 94 11.95 -3.31 -18.29
N GLU A 95 12.09 -4.57 -18.74
CA GLU A 95 13.29 -5.41 -18.56
C GLU A 95 13.64 -5.72 -17.08
N TYR A 96 12.62 -5.76 -16.22
CA TYR A 96 12.73 -6.03 -14.78
C TYR A 96 12.07 -7.35 -14.36
N SER A 97 11.95 -8.31 -15.27
CA SER A 97 11.34 -9.61 -14.99
C SER A 97 12.08 -10.40 -13.91
N ASN A 98 13.39 -10.16 -13.75
CA ASN A 98 14.22 -10.74 -12.69
C ASN A 98 13.81 -10.30 -11.28
N LEU A 99 13.08 -9.19 -11.14
CA LEU A 99 12.58 -8.68 -9.86
C LEU A 99 11.23 -9.28 -9.47
N LEU A 100 10.60 -10.07 -10.34
CA LEU A 100 9.29 -10.65 -10.05
C LEU A 100 9.40 -11.78 -9.01
N PRO A 101 8.58 -11.76 -7.94
CA PRO A 101 8.35 -12.95 -7.15
C PRO A 101 7.81 -14.07 -8.06
N PRO A 102 8.24 -15.33 -7.88
CA PRO A 102 7.73 -16.45 -8.67
C PRO A 102 6.20 -16.59 -8.53
N LEU A 103 5.52 -16.66 -9.67
CA LEU A 103 4.06 -16.84 -9.75
C LEU A 103 3.76 -18.28 -10.16
N LEU A 104 3.09 -19.00 -9.28
CA LEU A 104 2.68 -20.40 -9.47
C LEU A 104 1.34 -20.52 -10.19
N GLY A 105 0.52 -19.46 -10.17
CA GLY A 105 -0.71 -19.39 -10.96
C GLY A 105 -1.54 -18.15 -10.69
N ALA A 106 -2.47 -17.87 -11.61
CA ALA A 106 -3.47 -16.82 -11.50
C ALA A 106 -4.84 -17.38 -11.90
N TYR A 107 -5.84 -17.19 -11.04
CA TYR A 107 -7.12 -17.88 -11.13
C TYR A 107 -8.29 -16.90 -11.02
N ASP A 108 -9.36 -17.17 -11.76
CA ASP A 108 -10.61 -16.39 -11.67
C ASP A 108 -11.52 -16.90 -10.54
N ASN A 109 -11.41 -18.17 -10.14
CA ASN A 109 -12.13 -18.73 -9.00
C ASN A 109 -11.20 -19.50 -8.05
N PHE A 110 -11.52 -19.49 -6.75
CA PHE A 110 -10.76 -20.24 -5.76
C PHE A 110 -10.79 -21.75 -6.00
N ASN A 111 -11.90 -22.26 -6.54
CA ASN A 111 -12.08 -23.69 -6.80
C ASN A 111 -11.20 -24.21 -7.94
N ASP A 112 -10.64 -23.32 -8.77
CA ASP A 112 -9.77 -23.68 -9.89
C ASP A 112 -8.33 -23.98 -9.42
N ILE A 113 -8.02 -23.69 -8.14
CA ILE A 113 -6.70 -23.89 -7.56
C ILE A 113 -6.53 -25.35 -7.15
N ASN A 114 -5.65 -26.08 -7.84
CA ASN A 114 -5.27 -27.44 -7.46
C ASN A 114 -4.11 -27.42 -6.45
N PHE A 115 -4.45 -27.38 -5.15
CA PHE A 115 -3.47 -27.33 -4.06
C PHE A 115 -2.55 -28.56 -3.97
N GLU A 116 -2.96 -29.72 -4.47
CA GLU A 116 -2.13 -30.93 -4.47
C GLU A 116 -0.89 -30.79 -5.35
N LYS A 117 -1.01 -30.02 -6.45
CA LYS A 117 0.08 -29.75 -7.40
C LYS A 117 1.00 -28.60 -6.97
N LEU A 118 0.64 -27.85 -5.95
CA LEU A 118 1.42 -26.71 -5.46
C LEU A 118 2.49 -27.17 -4.45
N PRO A 119 3.54 -26.36 -4.21
CA PRO A 119 4.45 -26.56 -3.09
C PRO A 119 3.72 -26.65 -1.74
N ASP A 120 4.39 -27.21 -0.73
CA ASP A 120 3.78 -27.41 0.59
C ASP A 120 3.37 -26.12 1.28
N LYS A 121 4.03 -25.01 0.95
CA LYS A 121 3.70 -23.67 1.45
C LYS A 121 3.71 -22.66 0.30
N VAL A 122 2.61 -21.94 0.15
CA VAL A 122 2.41 -20.91 -0.89
C VAL A 122 1.81 -19.65 -0.29
N PHE A 123 1.88 -18.54 -1.03
CA PHE A 123 1.25 -17.28 -0.64
C PHE A 123 0.14 -16.92 -1.61
N LEU A 124 -1.09 -16.81 -1.10
CA LEU A 124 -2.24 -16.36 -1.89
C LEU A 124 -2.46 -14.86 -1.66
N LYS A 125 -2.76 -14.13 -2.73
CA LYS A 125 -3.22 -12.73 -2.66
C LYS A 125 -4.21 -12.42 -3.76
N THR A 126 -5.06 -11.42 -3.55
CA THR A 126 -5.86 -10.86 -4.66
C THR A 126 -5.11 -9.72 -5.33
N ASN A 127 -5.32 -9.54 -6.63
CA ASN A 127 -4.65 -8.48 -7.39
C ASN A 127 -5.20 -7.07 -7.14
N HIS A 128 -6.47 -6.98 -6.76
CA HIS A 128 -7.29 -5.76 -6.79
C HIS A 128 -7.58 -5.16 -5.41
N THR A 129 -7.02 -5.71 -4.34
CA THR A 129 -7.23 -5.20 -2.97
C THR A 129 -5.91 -4.94 -2.26
N SER A 130 -6.00 -4.20 -1.15
CA SER A 130 -4.96 -4.16 -0.14
C SER A 130 -5.41 -4.94 1.10
N GLY A 131 -4.54 -5.84 1.59
CA GLY A 131 -4.74 -6.61 2.81
C GLY A 131 -5.49 -7.94 2.67
N VAL A 132 -5.91 -8.36 1.48
CA VAL A 132 -6.42 -9.73 1.26
C VAL A 132 -5.32 -10.62 0.70
N ASN A 133 -4.58 -11.22 1.63
CA ASN A 133 -3.52 -12.19 1.37
C ASN A 133 -3.44 -13.22 2.51
N GLN A 134 -2.81 -14.38 2.26
CA GLN A 134 -2.69 -15.46 3.24
C GLN A 134 -1.63 -16.48 2.82
N ALA A 135 -0.75 -16.87 3.74
CA ALA A 135 0.06 -18.08 3.58
C ALA A 135 -0.82 -19.32 3.71
N VAL A 136 -0.70 -20.26 2.77
CA VAL A 136 -1.38 -21.55 2.80
C VAL A 136 -0.33 -22.64 2.86
N GLU A 137 -0.39 -23.42 3.93
CA GLU A 137 0.45 -24.59 4.16
C GLU A 137 -0.41 -25.86 4.16
N LYS A 138 0.01 -26.87 3.38
CA LYS A 138 -0.68 -28.15 3.25
C LYS A 138 -0.88 -28.80 4.61
N ASN A 139 -2.04 -29.42 4.81
CA ASN A 139 -2.45 -30.11 6.04
C ASN A 139 -2.53 -29.25 7.33
N LYS A 140 -2.09 -27.98 7.30
CA LYS A 140 -2.21 -27.05 8.45
C LYS A 140 -3.26 -25.98 8.25
N THR A 141 -3.44 -25.52 7.00
CA THR A 141 -4.34 -24.40 6.71
C THR A 141 -5.77 -24.86 6.48
N ASN A 142 -6.73 -24.19 7.11
CA ASN A 142 -8.15 -24.45 6.87
C ASN A 142 -8.58 -23.87 5.51
N LEU A 143 -8.55 -24.70 4.46
CA LEU A 143 -8.89 -24.30 3.10
C LEU A 143 -10.34 -23.80 2.95
N LYS A 144 -11.29 -24.30 3.75
CA LYS A 144 -12.68 -23.81 3.74
C LYS A 144 -12.75 -22.34 4.16
N LYS A 145 -12.09 -21.96 5.26
CA LYS A 145 -12.02 -20.56 5.71
C LYS A 145 -11.24 -19.68 4.73
N THR A 146 -10.16 -20.21 4.14
CA THR A 146 -9.41 -19.51 3.10
C THR A 146 -10.31 -19.23 1.90
N LYS A 147 -11.05 -20.23 1.41
CA LYS A 147 -12.02 -20.07 0.32
C LYS A 147 -13.05 -18.98 0.62
N GLU A 148 -13.69 -19.01 1.79
CA GLU A 148 -14.67 -17.99 2.19
C GLU A 148 -14.09 -16.56 2.16
N LYS A 149 -12.84 -16.39 2.63
CA LYS A 149 -12.13 -15.11 2.60
C LYS A 149 -11.88 -14.62 1.18
N PHE A 150 -11.36 -15.48 0.29
CA PHE A 150 -11.04 -15.10 -1.08
C PHE A 150 -12.30 -14.93 -1.95
N ASP A 151 -13.30 -15.79 -1.84
CA ASP A 151 -14.58 -15.64 -2.54
C ASP A 151 -15.29 -14.33 -2.18
N ALA A 152 -15.22 -13.91 -0.91
CA ALA A 152 -15.76 -12.64 -0.48
C ALA A 152 -14.99 -11.45 -1.10
N ALA A 153 -13.66 -11.52 -1.11
CA ALA A 153 -12.82 -10.48 -1.70
C ALA A 153 -13.02 -10.36 -3.21
N MET A 154 -13.14 -11.48 -3.93
CA MET A 154 -13.37 -11.51 -5.39
C MET A 154 -14.68 -10.86 -5.83
N LYS A 155 -15.63 -10.65 -4.91
CA LYS A 155 -16.91 -9.94 -5.15
C LYS A 155 -16.88 -8.48 -4.71
N ASP A 156 -15.77 -8.03 -4.15
CA ASP A 156 -15.65 -6.70 -3.56
C ASP A 156 -14.91 -5.73 -4.48
N ASN A 157 -14.99 -4.44 -4.15
CA ASN A 157 -14.27 -3.40 -4.86
C ASN A 157 -13.57 -2.50 -3.83
N TYR A 158 -12.24 -2.56 -3.82
CA TYR A 158 -11.43 -1.92 -2.79
C TYR A 158 -11.58 -0.39 -2.74
N PHE A 159 -11.95 0.25 -3.87
CA PHE A 159 -12.29 1.68 -3.94
C PHE A 159 -13.29 2.10 -2.86
N LYS A 160 -14.20 1.21 -2.45
CA LYS A 160 -15.24 1.50 -1.45
C LYS A 160 -14.68 1.83 -0.07
N TYR A 161 -13.43 1.46 0.24
CA TYR A 161 -12.85 1.62 1.58
C TYR A 161 -12.06 2.91 1.76
N SER A 162 -11.35 3.37 0.74
CA SER A 162 -10.43 4.51 0.82
C SER A 162 -10.66 5.58 -0.26
N ARG A 163 -11.58 5.31 -1.20
CA ARG A 163 -11.84 6.13 -2.40
C ARG A 163 -10.62 6.29 -3.30
N GLU A 164 -9.72 5.31 -3.26
CA GLU A 164 -8.56 5.22 -4.13
C GLU A 164 -8.98 4.76 -5.52
N TRP A 165 -9.10 5.71 -6.45
CA TRP A 165 -9.66 5.47 -7.78
C TRP A 165 -8.88 4.43 -8.60
N ASN A 166 -7.56 4.34 -8.39
CA ASN A 166 -6.68 3.38 -9.04
C ASN A 166 -7.11 1.91 -8.81
N TYR A 167 -7.84 1.59 -7.73
CA TYR A 167 -8.38 0.24 -7.51
C TYR A 167 -9.73 -0.03 -8.20
N LYS A 168 -10.43 1.02 -8.69
CA LYS A 168 -11.86 0.96 -8.99
C LYS A 168 -12.23 -0.03 -10.10
N ASN A 169 -11.39 -0.12 -11.13
CA ASN A 169 -11.68 -0.86 -12.36
C ASN A 169 -10.83 -2.12 -12.54
N ILE A 170 -10.10 -2.54 -11.50
CA ILE A 170 -9.28 -3.75 -11.57
C ILE A 170 -10.19 -4.97 -11.64
N ARG A 171 -9.98 -5.84 -12.62
CA ARG A 171 -10.66 -7.13 -12.72
C ARG A 171 -10.09 -8.09 -11.66
N PRO A 172 -10.90 -8.61 -10.73
CA PRO A 172 -10.42 -9.51 -9.69
C PRO A 172 -9.79 -10.81 -10.22
N LYS A 173 -8.64 -11.18 -9.65
CA LYS A 173 -7.96 -12.48 -9.76
C LYS A 173 -7.35 -12.89 -8.42
N ILE A 174 -7.21 -14.19 -8.23
CA ILE A 174 -6.45 -14.80 -7.14
C ILE A 174 -5.07 -15.19 -7.69
N LEU A 175 -4.02 -14.67 -7.06
CA LEU A 175 -2.64 -14.99 -7.39
C LEU A 175 -2.09 -15.96 -6.36
N VAL A 176 -1.38 -16.97 -6.84
CA VAL A 176 -0.61 -17.92 -6.01
C VAL A 176 0.86 -17.70 -6.31
N GLU A 177 1.61 -17.24 -5.32
CA GLU A 177 3.05 -17.00 -5.41
C GLU A 177 3.81 -17.97 -4.50
N GLU A 178 5.11 -18.13 -4.77
CA GLU A 178 6.00 -18.76 -3.81
C GLU A 178 5.98 -18.01 -2.47
N TYR A 179 6.03 -18.75 -1.37
CA TYR A 179 6.08 -18.16 -0.04
C TYR A 179 7.46 -17.54 0.22
N LEU A 180 7.50 -16.26 0.55
CA LEU A 180 8.71 -15.56 1.01
C LEU A 180 8.76 -15.55 2.54
N ASP A 181 9.86 -16.02 3.12
CA ASP A 181 10.05 -15.96 4.56
C ASP A 181 10.43 -14.53 5.00
N MET A 182 9.46 -13.81 5.53
CA MET A 182 9.64 -12.42 5.98
C MET A 182 10.59 -12.27 7.19
N THR A 183 11.13 -13.35 7.74
CA THR A 183 12.27 -13.29 8.68
C THR A 183 13.60 -13.02 7.96
N GLU A 184 13.69 -13.36 6.67
CA GLU A 184 14.88 -13.14 5.83
C GLU A 184 14.77 -11.88 4.95
N PHE A 185 13.54 -11.43 4.67
CA PHE A 185 13.27 -10.29 3.81
C PHE A 185 12.89 -9.03 4.60
N ILE A 186 13.49 -7.91 4.21
CA ILE A 186 13.21 -6.56 4.70
C ILE A 186 12.42 -5.79 3.63
N ASP A 187 11.44 -4.99 4.04
CA ASP A 187 10.63 -4.16 3.14
C ASP A 187 11.21 -2.76 3.02
N TYR A 188 11.57 -2.42 1.79
CA TYR A 188 12.06 -1.09 1.41
C TYR A 188 10.97 -0.37 0.61
N LYS A 189 10.70 0.89 0.93
CA LYS A 189 9.67 1.69 0.24
C LYS A 189 10.22 3.03 -0.19
N PHE A 190 10.42 3.21 -1.50
CA PHE A 190 10.97 4.41 -2.10
C PHE A 190 9.86 5.39 -2.45
N PHE A 191 10.00 6.64 -2.03
CA PHE A 191 9.02 7.70 -2.30
C PHE A 191 9.52 8.55 -3.47
N VAL A 192 8.82 8.42 -4.60
CA VAL A 192 9.20 9.05 -5.87
C VAL A 192 8.29 10.23 -6.15
N PHE A 193 8.89 11.39 -6.39
CA PHE A 193 8.24 12.65 -6.71
C PHE A 193 8.69 13.09 -8.09
N GLU A 194 7.76 13.20 -9.04
CA GLU A 194 8.05 13.55 -10.44
C GLU A 194 9.24 12.79 -11.05
N GLY A 195 9.28 11.47 -10.79
CA GLY A 195 10.32 10.58 -11.31
C GLY A 195 11.64 10.57 -10.54
N LYS A 196 11.74 11.27 -9.40
CA LYS A 196 12.93 11.28 -8.54
C LYS A 196 12.67 10.72 -7.16
N VAL A 197 13.53 9.79 -6.71
CA VAL A 197 13.48 9.30 -5.35
C VAL A 197 13.96 10.41 -4.42
N GLU A 198 13.13 10.77 -3.45
CA GLU A 198 13.46 11.81 -2.47
C GLU A 198 13.88 11.25 -1.12
N PHE A 199 13.30 10.11 -0.76
CA PHE A 199 13.62 9.36 0.45
C PHE A 199 13.04 7.96 0.35
N PHE A 200 13.44 7.09 1.27
CA PHE A 200 12.88 5.75 1.39
C PHE A 200 12.66 5.35 2.85
N ALA A 201 11.76 4.39 3.05
CA ALA A 201 11.50 3.77 4.33
C ALA A 201 12.09 2.37 4.37
N ILE A 202 12.61 1.97 5.52
CA ILE A 202 12.90 0.58 5.84
C ILE A 202 11.92 0.13 6.91
N ILE A 203 11.26 -1.00 6.70
CA ILE A 203 10.29 -1.56 7.65
C ILE A 203 10.74 -2.93 8.13
N LYS A 204 10.75 -3.10 9.45
CA LYS A 204 11.03 -4.38 10.13
C LYS A 204 9.80 -4.89 10.87
N ASN A 205 9.76 -6.20 11.11
CA ASN A 205 8.71 -6.90 11.86
C ASN A 205 7.32 -6.63 11.28
N ILE A 206 7.18 -6.77 9.97
CA ILE A 206 5.95 -6.38 9.24
C ILE A 206 4.82 -7.36 9.52
N ASN A 207 5.15 -8.63 9.72
CA ASN A 207 4.21 -9.68 10.02
C ASN A 207 4.43 -10.26 11.42
N ASP A 208 3.34 -10.70 12.05
CA ASP A 208 3.40 -11.55 13.24
C ASP A 208 3.72 -13.01 12.85
N GLU A 209 3.89 -13.88 13.85
CA GLU A 209 4.17 -15.31 13.65
C GLU A 209 3.13 -16.04 12.81
N GLN A 210 1.92 -15.46 12.67
CA GLN A 210 0.81 -16.01 11.88
C GLN A 210 0.74 -15.41 10.47
N GLY A 211 1.69 -14.55 10.09
CA GLY A 211 1.74 -13.89 8.79
C GLY A 211 0.77 -12.72 8.63
N ASN A 212 0.15 -12.23 9.71
CA ASN A 212 -0.71 -11.04 9.66
C ASN A 212 0.11 -9.77 9.91
N GLN A 213 -0.37 -8.62 9.44
CA GLN A 213 0.27 -7.33 9.69
C GLN A 213 0.49 -7.09 11.20
N SER A 214 1.75 -6.94 11.59
CA SER A 214 2.18 -6.75 12.97
C SER A 214 1.96 -5.32 13.45
N LEU A 215 1.37 -5.22 14.65
CA LEU A 215 1.25 -3.96 15.39
C LEU A 215 2.59 -3.45 15.95
N GLU A 216 3.61 -4.31 15.97
CA GLU A 216 4.97 -4.02 16.46
C GLU A 216 5.93 -3.72 15.31
N SER A 217 5.40 -3.49 14.09
CA SER A 217 6.19 -3.11 12.93
C SER A 217 6.86 -1.76 13.14
N LYS A 218 8.18 -1.73 12.91
CA LYS A 218 9.01 -0.54 13.10
C LYS A 218 9.47 0.01 11.76
N ILE A 219 9.64 1.31 11.68
CA ILE A 219 9.98 2.01 10.44
C ILE A 219 10.94 3.16 10.71
N ASN A 220 11.99 3.25 9.90
CA ASN A 220 12.89 4.40 9.84
C ASN A 220 12.85 4.97 8.42
N LEU A 221 13.07 6.27 8.28
CA LEU A 221 13.16 6.98 7.01
C LEU A 221 14.60 7.42 6.75
N TYR A 222 15.04 7.31 5.51
CA TYR A 222 16.39 7.66 5.07
C TYR A 222 16.33 8.49 3.78
N ASP A 223 17.24 9.45 3.65
CA ASP A 223 17.48 10.11 2.37
C ASP A 223 18.28 9.19 1.42
N THR A 224 18.51 9.65 0.19
CA THR A 224 19.24 8.88 -0.84
C THR A 224 20.73 8.70 -0.52
N ASP A 225 21.26 9.47 0.42
CA ASP A 225 22.65 9.39 0.91
C ASP A 225 22.76 8.49 2.15
N LEU A 226 21.68 7.76 2.49
CA LEU A 226 21.57 6.82 3.60
C LEU A 226 21.56 7.48 4.99
N ASN A 227 21.36 8.79 5.09
CA ASN A 227 21.23 9.45 6.37
C ASN A 227 19.82 9.27 6.92
N LYS A 228 19.72 8.89 8.20
CA LYS A 228 18.43 8.80 8.90
C LYS A 228 17.78 10.18 8.95
N MET A 229 16.52 10.24 8.52
CA MET A 229 15.75 11.47 8.51
C MET A 229 15.03 11.70 9.84
N ASN A 230 15.04 12.94 10.31
CA ASN A 230 14.23 13.36 11.45
C ASN A 230 12.79 13.74 11.00
N ILE A 231 12.05 12.75 10.52
CA ILE A 231 10.64 12.89 10.11
C ILE A 231 9.77 11.89 10.87
N ASP A 232 8.89 12.40 11.72
CA ASP A 232 7.95 11.58 12.49
C ASP A 232 6.69 11.30 11.66
N ILE A 233 6.44 10.04 11.34
CA ILE A 233 5.23 9.56 10.66
C ILE A 233 4.24 8.87 11.62
N LYS A 234 4.36 9.14 12.92
CA LYS A 234 3.59 8.58 14.04
C LYS A 234 3.67 7.05 14.12
N ARG A 235 4.82 6.48 13.77
CA ARG A 235 5.13 5.05 13.91
C ARG A 235 6.39 4.86 14.74
N GLN A 236 6.53 3.67 15.31
CA GLN A 236 7.68 3.34 16.12
C GLN A 236 8.92 3.13 15.23
N GLU A 237 10.03 3.72 15.63
CA GLU A 237 11.35 3.53 14.99
C GLU A 237 12.07 2.31 15.59
N PHE A 238 13.04 1.78 14.83
CA PHE A 238 13.99 0.79 15.32
C PHE A 238 15.38 1.43 15.54
N ASN A 239 16.18 0.82 16.42
CA ASN A 239 17.59 1.18 16.56
C ASN A 239 18.35 0.69 15.30
N ASP A 240 19.02 1.62 14.64
CA ASP A 240 19.78 1.44 13.41
C ASP A 240 21.29 1.69 13.54
N ASP A 241 21.84 1.78 14.77
CA ASP A 241 23.27 2.01 15.03
C ASP A 241 24.19 1.00 14.30
N ASP A 242 23.78 -0.28 14.25
CA ASP A 242 24.51 -1.37 13.56
C ASP A 242 23.80 -1.84 12.27
N PHE A 243 22.90 -1.02 11.72
CA PHE A 243 22.12 -1.42 10.57
C PHE A 243 22.95 -1.46 9.29
N LYS A 244 22.95 -2.63 8.63
CA LYS A 244 23.59 -2.81 7.32
C LYS A 244 22.58 -2.58 6.21
N PHE A 245 22.79 -1.52 5.44
CA PHE A 245 22.01 -1.25 4.24
C PHE A 245 22.26 -2.33 3.17
N SER A 246 21.22 -2.61 2.39
CA SER A 246 21.33 -3.56 1.29
C SER A 246 22.20 -3.02 0.16
N LYS A 247 23.00 -3.91 -0.45
CA LYS A 247 23.75 -3.64 -1.68
C LYS A 247 22.85 -3.27 -2.87
N PHE A 248 21.56 -3.60 -2.80
CA PHE A 248 20.59 -3.39 -3.87
C PHE A 248 19.99 -1.97 -3.90
N ILE A 249 20.32 -1.07 -2.97
CA ILE A 249 19.74 0.28 -2.93
C ILE A 249 19.88 1.06 -4.25
N PRO A 250 21.07 1.11 -4.90
CA PRO A 250 21.19 1.81 -6.18
C PRO A 250 20.27 1.25 -7.26
N GLU A 251 20.09 -0.07 -7.30
CA GLU A 251 19.17 -0.74 -8.23
C GLU A 251 17.70 -0.39 -7.91
N MET A 252 17.32 -0.43 -6.64
CA MET A 252 15.97 -0.07 -6.20
C MET A 252 15.64 1.39 -6.52
N ILE A 253 16.58 2.33 -6.36
CA ILE A 253 16.41 3.73 -6.77
C ILE A 253 16.17 3.82 -8.27
N LYS A 254 17.05 3.20 -9.09
CA LYS A 254 16.94 3.21 -10.55
C LYS A 254 15.58 2.68 -11.03
N VAL A 255 15.17 1.53 -10.52
CA VAL A 255 13.89 0.90 -10.87
C VAL A 255 12.71 1.77 -10.43
N SER A 256 12.78 2.34 -9.23
CA SER A 256 11.74 3.23 -8.71
C SER A 256 11.56 4.47 -9.58
N GLU A 257 12.66 5.15 -9.93
CA GLU A 257 12.62 6.32 -10.80
C GLU A 257 12.08 5.98 -12.20
N ASN A 258 12.55 4.88 -12.79
CA ASN A 258 12.11 4.45 -14.12
C ASN A 258 10.59 4.16 -14.16
N LEU A 259 10.09 3.31 -13.26
CA LEU A 259 8.69 2.92 -13.24
C LEU A 259 7.78 4.10 -12.87
N ALA A 260 8.18 4.94 -11.91
CA ALA A 260 7.35 6.02 -11.40
C ALA A 260 7.46 7.36 -12.16
N SER A 261 8.42 7.51 -13.08
CA SER A 261 8.64 8.73 -13.89
C SER A 261 7.40 9.29 -14.59
N ARG A 262 6.44 8.43 -14.91
CA ARG A 262 5.18 8.76 -15.60
C ARG A 262 4.08 9.29 -14.66
N PHE A 263 4.31 9.32 -13.35
CA PHE A 263 3.32 9.71 -12.36
C PHE A 263 3.81 10.92 -11.54
N PRO A 264 2.91 11.83 -11.11
CA PRO A 264 3.30 12.96 -10.25
C PRO A 264 3.92 12.51 -8.93
N PHE A 265 3.45 11.38 -8.40
CA PHE A 265 3.96 10.74 -7.20
C PHE A 265 3.68 9.24 -7.23
N CYS A 266 4.62 8.44 -6.75
CA CYS A 266 4.39 7.04 -6.44
C CYS A 266 5.34 6.56 -5.34
N ARG A 267 4.88 5.63 -4.50
CA ARG A 267 5.74 4.84 -3.64
C ARG A 267 5.98 3.49 -4.28
N VAL A 268 7.24 3.06 -4.35
CA VAL A 268 7.64 1.77 -4.93
C VAL A 268 8.24 0.90 -3.85
N ASP A 269 7.69 -0.31 -3.69
CA ASP A 269 8.04 -1.21 -2.60
C ASP A 269 8.89 -2.39 -3.11
N PHE A 270 9.81 -2.87 -2.29
CA PHE A 270 10.67 -4.02 -2.56
C PHE A 270 10.81 -4.92 -1.33
N PHE A 271 10.96 -6.21 -1.56
CA PHE A 271 11.38 -7.19 -0.56
C PHE A 271 12.82 -7.58 -0.81
N VAL A 272 13.67 -7.43 0.20
CA VAL A 272 15.13 -7.57 0.06
C VAL A 272 15.67 -8.50 1.11
N SER A 273 16.34 -9.56 0.68
CA SER A 273 17.18 -10.40 1.55
C SER A 273 18.66 -10.12 1.27
N LYS A 274 19.55 -10.89 1.88
CA LYS A 274 21.00 -10.79 1.64
C LYS A 274 21.36 -10.93 0.15
N ASP A 275 20.68 -11.84 -0.55
CA ASP A 275 21.05 -12.28 -1.89
C ASP A 275 19.93 -12.14 -2.92
N LYS A 276 18.70 -11.79 -2.51
CA LYS A 276 17.55 -11.64 -3.41
C LYS A 276 16.92 -10.26 -3.29
N LEU A 277 16.50 -9.73 -4.43
CA LEU A 277 15.73 -8.50 -4.58
C LEU A 277 14.44 -8.82 -5.34
N TYR A 278 13.29 -8.51 -4.74
CA TYR A 278 12.00 -8.63 -5.39
C TYR A 278 11.23 -7.32 -5.35
N PHE A 279 10.54 -7.01 -6.44
CA PHE A 279 9.53 -5.97 -6.48
C PHE A 279 8.30 -6.38 -5.65
N GLY A 280 7.80 -5.45 -4.84
CA GLY A 280 6.61 -5.62 -4.01
C GLY A 280 5.35 -5.10 -4.68
N GLU A 281 5.17 -3.78 -4.69
CA GLU A 281 4.03 -3.09 -5.29
C GLU A 281 4.33 -1.62 -5.59
N MET A 282 3.47 -1.01 -6.42
CA MET A 282 3.39 0.44 -6.56
C MET A 282 2.16 0.98 -5.83
N THR A 283 2.35 2.05 -5.06
CA THR A 283 1.32 2.66 -4.22
C THR A 283 1.23 4.16 -4.46
N PHE A 284 0.09 4.59 -5.00
CA PHE A 284 -0.17 6.00 -5.34
C PHE A 284 -0.69 6.83 -4.15
N HIS A 285 -1.30 6.17 -3.16
CA HIS A 285 -1.87 6.85 -1.99
C HIS A 285 -1.45 6.14 -0.69
N PRO A 286 -0.19 6.29 -0.23
CA PRO A 286 0.30 5.66 0.99
C PRO A 286 -0.65 5.85 2.19
N ASN A 287 -0.96 4.75 2.88
CA ASN A 287 -1.93 4.70 3.97
C ASN A 287 -3.35 5.20 3.58
N GLY A 288 -3.76 5.01 2.32
CA GLY A 288 -5.02 5.55 1.77
C GLY A 288 -5.02 7.08 1.65
N GLY A 289 -3.83 7.69 1.54
CA GLY A 289 -3.61 9.14 1.55
C GLY A 289 -3.54 9.76 2.95
N GLN A 290 -3.18 8.99 3.98
CA GLN A 290 -3.13 9.46 5.38
C GLN A 290 -1.71 9.65 5.91
N LEU A 291 -0.69 9.41 5.10
CA LEU A 291 0.68 9.68 5.49
C LEU A 291 0.85 11.19 5.70
N VAL A 292 1.30 11.57 6.90
CA VAL A 292 1.65 12.94 7.26
C VAL A 292 3.09 12.92 7.79
N LEU A 293 3.89 13.85 7.29
CA LEU A 293 5.31 14.02 7.59
C LEU A 293 5.45 15.13 8.64
N TYR A 294 5.74 14.77 9.89
CA TYR A 294 5.98 15.75 10.96
C TYR A 294 7.48 16.06 11.12
N PRO A 295 7.85 17.29 11.51
CA PRO A 295 6.97 18.44 11.70
C PRO A 295 6.43 18.96 10.34
N LEU A 296 5.35 19.75 10.35
CA LEU A 296 4.53 20.03 9.16
C LEU A 296 5.25 20.84 8.07
N GLU A 297 6.42 21.39 8.36
CA GLU A 297 7.31 21.99 7.37
C GLU A 297 7.72 20.97 6.31
N ASN A 298 7.86 19.68 6.69
CA ASN A 298 8.11 18.61 5.74
C ASN A 298 6.92 18.39 4.78
N GLU A 299 5.69 18.55 5.25
CA GLU A 299 4.51 18.48 4.37
C GLU A 299 4.54 19.57 3.31
N LEU A 300 5.00 20.78 3.65
CA LEU A 300 5.18 21.86 2.66
C LEU A 300 6.34 21.55 1.71
N LYS A 301 7.52 21.18 2.25
CA LYS A 301 8.72 20.82 1.48
C LYS A 301 8.43 19.74 0.43
N TYR A 302 7.79 18.63 0.83
CA TYR A 302 7.46 17.54 -0.10
C TYR A 302 6.21 17.82 -0.93
N GLY A 303 5.32 18.69 -0.43
CA GLY A 303 4.22 19.22 -1.22
C GLY A 303 4.71 20.00 -2.44
N GLU A 304 5.69 20.89 -2.28
CA GLU A 304 6.26 21.69 -3.38
C GLU A 304 6.79 20.86 -4.56
N LYS A 305 7.22 19.62 -4.31
CA LYS A 305 7.75 18.71 -5.32
C LYS A 305 6.69 18.08 -6.25
N ILE A 306 5.40 18.26 -5.98
CA ILE A 306 4.31 17.73 -6.80
C ILE A 306 3.59 18.87 -7.53
N HIS A 307 3.73 18.98 -8.85
CA HIS A 307 3.16 20.06 -9.65
C HIS A 307 1.85 19.63 -10.32
N LEU A 308 0.72 19.89 -9.66
CA LEU A 308 -0.61 19.50 -10.16
C LEU A 308 -0.98 20.18 -11.49
N ASN A 309 -0.40 21.34 -11.78
CA ASN A 309 -0.59 22.07 -13.03
C ASN A 309 0.12 21.44 -14.24
N LYS A 310 1.06 20.52 -14.02
CA LYS A 310 1.71 19.75 -15.10
C LYS A 310 0.87 18.54 -15.55
N ILE A 311 -0.21 18.22 -14.85
CA ILE A 311 -1.04 17.05 -15.18
C ILE A 311 -1.86 17.34 -16.44
N PRO A 312 -1.82 16.46 -17.46
CA PRO A 312 -2.63 16.62 -18.66
C PRO A 312 -4.13 16.70 -18.35
N GLN A 313 -4.85 17.58 -19.04
CA GLN A 313 -6.31 17.70 -18.87
C GLN A 313 -7.05 16.40 -19.22
N SER A 314 -6.51 15.58 -20.12
CA SER A 314 -7.03 14.25 -20.45
C SER A 314 -7.08 13.32 -19.24
N ASP A 315 -6.15 13.50 -18.30
CA ASP A 315 -5.98 12.65 -17.13
C ASP A 315 -6.68 13.23 -15.90
N LEU A 316 -7.45 14.31 -16.06
CA LEU A 316 -8.25 14.88 -14.99
C LEU A 316 -9.70 14.40 -15.08
N LYS A 317 -10.31 14.19 -13.91
CA LYS A 317 -11.72 13.88 -13.79
C LYS A 317 -12.52 14.97 -14.49
N LYS A 318 -13.22 14.58 -15.57
CA LYS A 318 -14.17 15.47 -16.26
C LYS A 318 -15.15 16.03 -15.23
N GLN A 319 -15.17 17.35 -15.07
CA GLN A 319 -16.25 18.00 -14.34
C GLN A 319 -17.49 17.87 -15.22
N LEU A 320 -18.49 17.12 -14.76
CA LEU A 320 -19.81 17.20 -15.35
C LEU A 320 -20.31 18.60 -15.03
N ASN A 321 -20.40 19.46 -16.03
CA ASN A 321 -21.10 20.73 -15.90
C ASN A 321 -22.53 20.38 -15.48
N HIS A 322 -22.86 20.66 -14.22
CA HIS A 322 -24.23 20.56 -13.69
C HIS A 322 -24.85 21.94 -13.65
#